data_AF-A0A354GT98-F1
#
_entry.id   AF-A0A354GT98-F1
#
_cell.length_a   1.000
_cell.length_b   1.000
_cell.length_c   1.000
_cell.angle_alpha   90.00
_cell.angle_beta   90.00
_cell.angle_gamma   90.00
#
_symmetry.space_group_name_H-M   'P 1'
#
loop_
_entity.id
_entity.type
_entity.pdbx_description
1 polymer ?
#
loop_
_entity_poly.entity_id
_entity_poly.type
_entity_poly.pdbx_seq_one_letter_code
_entity_poly.pdbx_strand_id
1 'polypeptide(L)'
;MPILLHGTTMLRAKRIEANGPDANFVEPGDGTRAEEFSTCLDAGPFHLGTPEQYARRKAALFPNEGGPAILAVDVPDGVIALTVDEYFPLSQGVVQFDAGAGLEELRAVWSTLPKEIRQG
;
A
#
# COMPACT_ATOMS: atom_id res chain seq x y z
N MET A 1 2.81 -0.49 16.75
CA MET A 1 2.63 -0.98 15.38
C MET A 1 1.31 -0.43 14.85
N PRO A 2 1.36 0.61 14.01
CA PRO A 2 0.20 1.20 13.38
C PRO A 2 -0.29 0.33 12.23
N ILE A 3 -1.60 0.43 11.96
CA ILE A 3 -2.22 -0.19 10.79
C ILE A 3 -2.05 0.75 9.60
N LEU A 4 -1.40 0.24 8.55
CA LEU A 4 -1.30 0.90 7.26
C LEU A 4 -2.34 0.34 6.30
N LEU A 5 -2.97 1.22 5.52
CA LEU A 5 -4.07 0.90 4.61
C LEU A 5 -3.65 1.14 3.16
N HIS A 6 -3.76 0.11 2.32
CA HIS A 6 -3.53 0.19 0.88
C HIS A 6 -4.83 -0.03 0.10
N GLY A 7 -5.35 1.03 -0.52
CA GLY A 7 -6.53 0.96 -1.38
C GLY A 7 -6.20 0.39 -2.76
N THR A 8 -6.80 -0.74 -3.12
CA THR A 8 -6.54 -1.43 -4.39
C THR A 8 -7.73 -2.28 -4.85
N THR A 9 -7.49 -3.27 -5.71
CA THR A 9 -8.49 -4.25 -6.14
C THR A 9 -8.34 -5.57 -5.40
N MET A 10 -9.41 -6.38 -5.33
CA MET A 10 -9.40 -7.67 -4.63
C MET A 10 -8.29 -8.62 -5.12
N LEU A 11 -8.09 -8.72 -6.44
CA LEU A 11 -7.03 -9.56 -7.00
C LEU A 11 -5.65 -9.10 -6.56
N ARG A 12 -5.39 -7.79 -6.56
CA ARG A 12 -4.09 -7.23 -6.18
C ARG A 12 -3.86 -7.30 -4.68
N ALA A 13 -4.88 -7.00 -3.87
CA ALA A 13 -4.81 -7.14 -2.42
C ALA A 13 -4.38 -8.55 -2.02
N LYS A 14 -4.97 -9.60 -2.63
CA LYS A 14 -4.57 -11.00 -2.39
C LYS A 14 -3.14 -11.31 -2.82
N ARG A 15 -2.71 -10.78 -3.98
CA ARG A 15 -1.33 -10.97 -4.47
C ARG A 15 -0.31 -10.32 -3.54
N ILE A 16 -0.58 -9.10 -3.10
CA ILE A 16 0.28 -8.34 -2.19
C ILE A 16 0.27 -9.00 -0.81
N GLU A 17 -0.88 -9.39 -0.28
CA GLU A 17 -1.00 -10.13 0.99
C GLU A 17 -0.10 -11.38 0.99
N ALA A 18 -0.16 -12.18 -0.08
CA ALA A 18 0.59 -13.43 -0.17
C ALA A 18 2.10 -13.24 -0.39
N ASN A 19 2.50 -12.28 -1.23
CA ASN A 19 3.89 -12.21 -1.74
C ASN A 19 4.67 -10.98 -1.30
N GLY A 20 3.99 -10.01 -0.68
CA GLY A 20 4.55 -8.69 -0.44
C GLY A 20 4.34 -7.73 -1.61
N PRO A 21 4.62 -6.44 -1.38
CA PRO A 21 4.70 -5.47 -2.45
C PRO A 21 5.82 -5.85 -3.44
N ASP A 22 5.53 -5.73 -4.73
CA ASP A 22 6.48 -6.01 -5.81
C ASP A 22 6.97 -4.71 -6.45
N ALA A 23 8.24 -4.38 -6.20
CA ALA A 23 8.94 -3.23 -6.78
C ALA A 23 9.03 -3.28 -8.33
N ASN A 24 8.77 -4.43 -8.93
CA ASN A 24 8.77 -4.64 -10.38
C ASN A 24 7.36 -4.73 -10.96
N PHE A 25 6.32 -4.53 -10.16
CA PHE A 25 4.96 -4.55 -10.66
C PHE A 25 4.80 -3.49 -11.75
N VAL A 26 4.29 -3.89 -12.91
CA VAL A 26 3.94 -2.97 -14.00
C VAL A 26 2.42 -2.94 -14.07
N GLU A 27 1.83 -1.76 -13.91
CA GLU A 27 0.39 -1.63 -14.01
C GLU A 27 -0.05 -1.88 -15.47
N PRO A 28 -1.09 -2.68 -15.72
CA PRO A 28 -1.56 -2.88 -17.08
C PRO A 28 -2.06 -1.56 -17.69
N GLY A 29 -1.41 -1.08 -18.74
CA GLY A 29 -1.88 0.05 -19.55
C GLY A 29 -0.81 1.06 -19.90
N ASP A 30 -0.08 1.60 -18.92
CA ASP A 30 0.91 2.66 -19.15
C ASP A 30 2.33 2.13 -19.42
N GLY A 31 2.61 0.87 -19.01
CA GLY A 31 3.92 0.25 -19.15
C GLY A 31 4.97 0.77 -18.16
N THR A 32 4.57 1.61 -17.20
CA THR A 32 5.45 2.16 -16.18
C THR A 32 5.50 1.20 -15.00
N ARG A 33 6.70 0.95 -14.49
CA ARG A 33 6.85 0.21 -13.23
C ARG A 33 6.24 1.04 -12.11
N ALA A 34 5.55 0.38 -11.20
CA ALA A 34 4.91 1.03 -10.07
C ALA A 34 5.93 1.67 -9.12
N GLU A 35 7.20 1.23 -9.15
CA GLU A 35 8.41 1.69 -8.41
C GLU A 35 8.28 1.88 -6.88
N GLU A 36 7.07 1.94 -6.36
CA GLU A 36 6.67 2.53 -5.10
C GLU A 36 5.48 1.72 -4.53
N PHE A 37 5.44 1.54 -3.21
CA PHE A 37 4.29 0.98 -2.51
C PHE A 37 3.77 1.97 -1.47
N SER A 38 2.70 2.68 -1.80
CA SER A 38 2.09 3.68 -0.93
C SER A 38 0.95 3.12 -0.09
N THR A 39 0.88 3.57 1.16
CA THR A 39 -0.17 3.23 2.11
C THR A 39 -0.59 4.49 2.88
N CYS A 40 -1.73 4.47 3.53
CA CYS A 40 -2.18 5.54 4.42
C CYS A 40 -2.18 5.07 5.88
N LEU A 41 -1.93 5.97 6.82
CA LEU A 41 -2.24 5.74 8.23
C LEU A 41 -3.75 5.52 8.39
N ASP A 42 -4.16 4.60 9.25
CA ASP A 42 -5.57 4.30 9.51
C ASP A 42 -6.37 5.51 10.03
N ALA A 43 -5.72 6.38 10.81
CA ALA A 43 -6.27 7.63 11.33
C ALA A 43 -6.19 8.81 10.36
N GLY A 44 -5.55 8.64 9.19
CA GLY A 44 -5.25 9.72 8.26
C GLY A 44 -4.13 10.65 8.77
N PRO A 45 -4.04 11.91 8.26
CA PRO A 45 -4.98 12.55 7.33
C PRO A 45 -4.96 11.96 5.92
N PHE A 46 -6.05 12.15 5.16
CA PHE A 46 -6.22 11.61 3.80
C PHE A 46 -6.25 12.72 2.73
N HIS A 47 -5.17 13.50 2.65
CA HIS A 47 -5.13 14.69 1.77
C HIS A 47 -5.31 14.37 0.27
N LEU A 48 -4.86 13.19 -0.17
CA LEU A 48 -4.96 12.73 -1.56
C LEU A 48 -6.19 11.84 -1.83
N GLY A 49 -7.00 11.59 -0.80
CA GLY A 49 -8.18 10.72 -0.83
C GLY A 49 -8.04 9.54 0.12
N THR A 50 -9.18 8.99 0.55
CA THR A 50 -9.20 7.85 1.48
C THR A 50 -8.83 6.54 0.79
N PRO A 51 -8.39 5.51 1.52
CA PRO A 51 -8.13 4.17 0.96
C PRO A 51 -9.31 3.61 0.15
N GLU A 52 -10.55 3.84 0.59
CA GLU A 52 -11.78 3.46 -0.12
C GLU A 52 -11.92 4.19 -1.46
N GLN A 53 -11.64 5.49 -1.49
CA GLN A 53 -11.69 6.28 -2.72
C GLN A 53 -10.65 5.79 -3.73
N TYR A 54 -9.43 5.47 -3.28
CA TYR A 54 -8.40 4.86 -4.11
C TYR A 54 -8.82 3.48 -4.62
N ALA A 55 -9.33 2.61 -3.74
CA ALA A 55 -9.81 1.28 -4.11
C ALA A 55 -10.89 1.32 -5.19
N ARG A 56 -11.87 2.23 -5.05
CA ARG A 56 -12.94 2.42 -6.06
C ARG A 56 -12.41 2.94 -7.39
N ARG A 57 -11.48 3.89 -7.37
CA ARG A 57 -10.83 4.39 -8.60
C ARG A 57 -10.08 3.27 -9.31
N LYS A 58 -9.29 2.46 -8.59
CA LYS A 58 -8.59 1.30 -9.18
C LYS A 58 -9.57 0.26 -9.72
N ALA A 59 -10.63 -0.06 -8.98
CA ALA A 59 -11.65 -1.01 -9.44
C ALA A 59 -12.36 -0.55 -10.73
N ALA A 60 -12.57 0.77 -10.89
CA ALA A 60 -13.13 1.32 -12.13
C ALA A 60 -12.17 1.20 -13.33
N LEU A 61 -10.85 1.33 -13.10
CA LEU A 61 -9.82 1.13 -14.13
C LEU A 61 -9.60 -0.35 -14.46
N PHE A 62 -9.77 -1.23 -13.47
CA PHE A 62 -9.53 -2.68 -13.59
C PHE A 62 -10.79 -3.48 -13.19
N PRO A 63 -11.88 -3.40 -13.98
CA PRO A 63 -13.18 -3.96 -13.60
C PRO A 63 -13.15 -5.50 -13.43
N ASN A 64 -12.17 -6.17 -14.02
CA ASN A 64 -12.02 -7.63 -13.97
C ASN A 64 -11.20 -8.12 -12.75
N GLU A 65 -10.78 -7.24 -11.84
CA GLU A 65 -9.94 -7.59 -10.68
C GLU A 65 -10.73 -7.82 -9.38
N GLY A 66 -12.05 -8.03 -9.49
CA GLY A 66 -12.89 -8.45 -8.36
C GLY A 66 -13.36 -7.33 -7.43
N GLY A 67 -13.35 -6.08 -7.92
CA GLY A 67 -13.88 -4.92 -7.20
C GLY A 67 -12.88 -4.26 -6.22
N PRO A 68 -13.32 -3.19 -5.53
CA PRO A 68 -12.48 -2.45 -4.60
C PRO A 68 -12.15 -3.28 -3.35
N ALA A 69 -10.91 -3.17 -2.88
CA ALA A 69 -10.43 -3.80 -1.66
C ALA A 69 -9.42 -2.91 -0.94
N ILE A 70 -9.34 -3.04 0.38
CA ILE A 70 -8.32 -2.40 1.19
C ILE A 70 -7.49 -3.48 1.85
N LEU A 71 -6.19 -3.45 1.65
CA LEU A 71 -5.24 -4.27 2.41
C LEU A 71 -4.81 -3.49 3.65
N ALA A 72 -5.16 -3.99 4.83
CA ALA A 72 -4.69 -3.47 6.11
C ALA A 72 -3.51 -4.31 6.60
N VAL A 73 -2.41 -3.66 6.98
CA VAL A 73 -1.17 -4.32 7.41
C VAL A 73 -0.71 -3.69 8.71
N ASP A 74 -0.44 -4.52 9.71
CA ASP A 74 0.17 -4.08 10.95
C ASP A 74 1.69 -4.03 10.78
N VAL A 75 2.27 -2.83 10.70
CA VAL A 75 3.68 -2.62 10.33
C VAL A 75 4.47 -2.09 11.54
N PRO A 76 5.66 -2.65 11.85
CA PRO A 76 6.50 -2.14 12.92
C PRO A 76 6.93 -0.68 12.71
N ASP A 77 6.91 0.10 13.79
CA ASP A 77 7.27 1.52 13.77
C ASP A 77 8.68 1.76 13.20
N GLY A 78 9.62 0.84 13.47
CA GLY A 78 10.99 0.92 12.96
C GLY A 78 11.09 0.76 11.43
N VAL A 79 10.17 0.02 10.80
CA VAL A 79 10.12 -0.11 9.33
C VAL A 79 9.50 1.14 8.71
N ILE A 80 8.46 1.70 9.34
CA ILE A 80 7.84 2.95 8.91
C ILE A 80 8.82 4.12 9.02
N ALA A 81 9.60 4.19 10.09
CA ALA A 81 10.57 5.27 10.30
C ALA A 81 11.61 5.41 9.18
N LEU A 82 11.89 4.33 8.42
CA LEU A 82 12.80 4.34 7.28
C LEU A 82 12.24 5.06 6.04
N THR A 83 10.92 5.24 5.99
CA THR A 83 10.21 5.91 4.89
C THR A 83 10.06 7.42 5.09
N VAL A 84 10.39 7.92 6.29
CA VAL A 84 10.08 9.31 6.68
C VAL A 84 11.22 10.22 6.27
N ASP A 85 10.93 11.15 5.37
CA ASP A 85 11.86 12.19 4.94
C ASP A 85 11.18 13.58 4.83
N GLU A 86 11.86 14.55 4.21
CA GLU A 86 11.33 15.91 4.01
C GLU A 86 10.15 15.98 3.02
N TYR A 87 10.03 15.01 2.10
CA TYR A 87 8.99 14.95 1.08
C TYR A 87 7.76 14.18 1.57
N PHE A 88 7.97 13.13 2.35
CA PHE A 88 6.94 12.25 2.92
C PHE A 88 6.96 12.20 4.47
N PRO A 89 6.74 13.35 5.15
CA PRO A 89 6.59 13.33 6.59
C PRO A 89 5.28 12.62 6.99
N LEU A 90 5.30 11.87 8.10
CA LEU A 90 4.12 11.14 8.62
C LEU A 90 2.89 12.02 8.85
N SER A 91 3.09 13.33 9.06
CA SER A 91 1.99 14.30 9.20
C SER A 91 1.11 14.41 7.96
N GLN A 92 1.56 13.96 6.79
CA GLN A 92 0.74 13.87 5.57
C GLN A 92 -0.21 12.66 5.59
N GLY A 93 -0.03 11.71 6.51
CA GLY A 93 -0.85 10.50 6.65
C GLY A 93 -0.59 9.46 5.56
N VAL A 94 0.39 9.66 4.70
CA VAL A 94 0.85 8.71 3.68
C VAL A 94 2.20 8.14 4.11
N VAL A 95 2.36 6.84 3.94
CA VAL A 95 3.62 6.11 4.15
C VAL A 95 3.97 5.46 2.82
N GLN A 96 5.12 5.85 2.28
CA GLN A 96 5.57 5.43 0.96
C GLN A 96 6.84 4.59 1.07
N PHE A 97 6.75 3.35 0.61
CA PHE A 97 7.88 2.42 0.62
C PHE A 97 8.48 2.35 -0.79
N ASP A 98 9.69 2.91 -0.93
CA ASP A 98 10.44 2.92 -2.19
C ASP A 98 11.72 2.11 -2.05
N ALA A 99 12.34 1.76 -3.18
CA ALA A 99 13.62 1.06 -3.18
C ALA A 99 14.70 1.91 -2.48
N GLY A 100 15.33 1.36 -1.44
CA GLY A 100 16.27 2.09 -0.59
C GLY A 100 15.62 3.00 0.47
N ALA A 101 14.28 3.01 0.56
CA ALA A 101 13.50 3.74 1.54
C ALA A 101 12.41 2.82 2.14
N GLY A 102 12.85 1.81 2.90
CA GLY A 102 11.99 0.93 3.71
C GLY A 102 11.32 -0.22 2.96
N LEU A 103 11.33 -0.26 1.63
CA LEU A 103 10.67 -1.33 0.86
C LEU A 103 11.33 -2.69 1.08
N GLU A 104 12.66 -2.74 1.12
CA GLU A 104 13.42 -3.96 1.36
C GLU A 104 13.15 -4.52 2.77
N GLU A 105 13.13 -3.66 3.78
CA GLU A 105 12.85 -4.02 5.17
C GLU A 105 11.41 -4.49 5.34
N LEU A 106 10.45 -3.80 4.72
CA LEU A 106 9.05 -4.21 4.69
C LEU A 106 8.89 -5.61 4.10
N ARG A 107 9.55 -5.87 2.96
CA ARG A 107 9.50 -7.18 2.29
C ARG A 107 10.17 -8.27 3.11
N ALA A 108 11.27 -7.96 3.80
CA ALA A 108 11.99 -8.91 4.64
C ALA A 108 11.14 -9.45 5.80
N VAL A 109 10.22 -8.65 6.33
CA VAL A 109 9.32 -9.05 7.43
C VAL A 109 7.91 -9.40 6.96
N TRP A 110 7.57 -9.22 5.68
CA TRP A 110 6.20 -9.27 5.18
C TRP A 110 5.43 -10.54 5.56
N SER A 111 6.09 -11.70 5.46
CA SER A 111 5.48 -13.00 5.76
C SER A 111 5.04 -13.17 7.21
N THR A 112 5.59 -12.37 8.14
CA THR A 112 5.26 -12.42 9.57
C THR A 112 4.28 -11.34 10.01
N LEU A 113 4.02 -10.33 9.18
CA LEU A 113 3.13 -9.22 9.53
C LEU A 113 1.66 -9.69 9.61
N PRO A 114 0.88 -9.26 10.61
CA PRO A 114 -0.58 -9.38 10.56
C PRO A 114 -1.14 -8.59 9.37
N LYS A 115 -2.04 -9.23 8.62
CA LYS A 115 -2.67 -8.66 7.42
C LYS A 115 -4.16 -9.01 7.37
N GLU A 116 -4.95 -8.12 6.82
CA GLU A 116 -6.38 -8.31 6.60
C GLU A 116 -6.82 -7.63 5.30
N ILE A 117 -7.60 -8.32 4.47
CA ILE A 117 -8.27 -7.71 3.32
C ILE A 117 -9.70 -7.34 3.70
N ARG A 118 -10.03 -6.05 3.57
CA ARG A 118 -11.36 -5.47 3.82
C ARG A 118 -12.04 -5.13 2.49
N GLN A 119 -13.37 -5.20 2.46
CA GLN A 119 -14.15 -4.69 1.32
C GLN A 119 -14.09 -3.17 1.29
N GLY A 120 -13.79 -2.56 0.12
CA GLY A 120 -13.66 -1.11 -0.09
C GLY A 120 -14.90 -0.42 -0.68
#